data_AF-A0A849ME68-F1
#
_entry.id   AF-A0A849ME68-F1
#
_cell.length_a   1.000
_cell.length_b   1.000
_cell.length_c   1.000
_cell.angle_alpha   90.00
_cell.angle_beta   90.00
_cell.angle_gamma   90.00
#
_symmetry.space_group_name_H-M   'P 1'
#
loop_
_entity.id
_entity.type
_entity.pdbx_description
1 polymer ?
#
loop_
_entity_poly.entity_id
_entity_poly.type
_entity_poly.pdbx_seq_one_letter_code
_entity_poly.pdbx_strand_id
1 'polypeptide(L)'
;MISRFLKLLTLVIVISCADDVDLKPVDNLIRQKNFSEALELINSFEGFSIDDSLTQKRINHRKVLAEKGQLFLELDSVFLEGDTVKLKINLIRIKNIIKSKDTLAARWYYFDFFKSKARYKLLKSDTSGWLFNIDKAVSFPSSEVNAKSDLFIDVAFYYAQKNKFVEARAWLDNAIRSFHINEKDTIFRDIFSHYMNGKFNKADSILTEVVDFTEEPQWQKVQSFLNLYSDSLTMENRFRLW
;
A
#
# COMPACT_ATOMS: atom_id res chain seq x y z
N MET A 1 2.55 36.42 23.91
CA MET A 1 3.10 35.21 24.56
C MET A 1 2.08 34.41 25.38
N ILE A 2 1.05 35.05 25.95
CA ILE A 2 0.01 34.40 26.79
C ILE A 2 -1.01 33.54 25.99
N SER A 3 -1.17 33.80 24.68
CA SER A 3 -2.16 33.11 23.82
C SER A 3 -1.81 31.65 23.46
N ARG A 4 -0.53 31.28 23.42
CA ARG A 4 -0.12 29.88 23.13
C ARG A 4 -0.29 28.95 24.33
N PHE A 5 -0.08 29.47 25.54
CA PHE A 5 -0.31 28.72 26.78
C PHE A 5 -1.80 28.45 27.02
N LEU A 6 -2.67 29.40 26.67
CA LEU A 6 -4.12 29.20 26.81
C LEU A 6 -4.67 28.10 25.88
N LYS A 7 -4.15 27.98 24.65
CA LYS A 7 -4.57 26.92 23.71
C LYS A 7 -4.13 25.51 24.15
N LEU A 8 -3.01 25.41 24.85
CA LEU A 8 -2.55 24.14 25.44
C LEU A 8 -3.37 23.79 26.69
N LEU A 9 -3.81 24.79 27.47
CA LEU A 9 -4.59 24.53 28.68
C LEU A 9 -6.06 24.14 28.40
N THR A 10 -6.68 24.65 27.33
CA THR A 10 -8.04 24.20 26.95
C THR A 10 -8.07 22.79 26.35
N LEU A 11 -6.91 22.19 26.07
CA LEU A 11 -6.82 20.80 25.65
C LEU A 11 -6.73 19.82 26.84
N VAL A 12 -6.55 20.31 28.08
CA VAL A 12 -6.14 19.49 29.24
C VAL A 12 -7.29 19.16 30.20
N ILE A 13 -8.53 19.63 30.01
CA ILE A 13 -9.62 19.34 30.96
C ILE A 13 -10.89 18.87 30.26
N VAL A 14 -10.88 17.60 29.85
CA VAL A 14 -12.03 16.70 30.00
C VAL A 14 -11.48 15.35 30.47
N ILE A 15 -11.04 15.31 31.74
CA ILE A 15 -10.85 14.04 32.46
C ILE A 15 -12.22 13.68 33.02
N SER A 16 -13.02 13.05 32.16
CA SER A 16 -14.19 12.27 32.56
C SER A 16 -13.68 10.89 32.92
N CYS A 17 -14.08 10.38 34.10
CA CYS A 17 -13.87 8.97 34.41
C CYS A 17 -14.58 8.11 33.35
N ALA A 18 -13.84 7.11 32.86
CA ALA A 18 -14.08 6.25 31.71
C ALA A 18 -13.60 6.83 30.36
N ASP A 19 -12.93 5.96 29.59
CA ASP A 19 -12.90 5.90 28.12
C ASP A 19 -11.60 6.30 27.39
N ASP A 20 -10.98 5.28 26.76
CA ASP A 20 -10.01 5.22 25.65
C ASP A 20 -9.38 6.55 25.15
N VAL A 21 -8.04 6.59 25.05
CA VAL A 21 -7.29 7.75 24.50
C VAL A 21 -7.88 8.18 23.15
N ASP A 22 -8.28 9.46 23.00
CA ASP A 22 -8.81 9.96 21.72
C ASP A 22 -7.69 10.08 20.67
N LEU A 23 -7.68 9.13 19.73
CA LEU A 23 -6.72 9.08 18.63
C LEU A 23 -7.17 9.83 17.39
N LYS A 24 -8.40 10.38 17.34
CA LYS A 24 -8.90 11.12 16.17
C LYS A 24 -8.04 12.33 15.81
N PRO A 25 -7.51 13.13 16.76
CA PRO A 25 -6.64 14.25 16.41
C PRO A 25 -5.33 13.79 15.74
N VAL A 26 -4.74 12.68 16.21
CA VAL A 26 -3.56 12.07 15.56
C VAL A 26 -3.90 11.62 14.13
N ASP A 27 -5.03 10.93 13.96
CA ASP A 27 -5.46 10.43 12.65
C ASP A 27 -5.71 11.57 11.65
N ASN A 28 -6.20 12.72 12.13
CA ASN A 28 -6.38 13.93 11.30
C ASN A 28 -5.04 14.55 10.89
N LEU A 29 -4.08 14.66 11.81
CA LEU A 29 -2.74 15.19 11.52
C LEU A 29 -2.00 14.31 10.50
N ILE A 30 -2.07 12.98 10.66
CA ILE A 30 -1.50 12.02 9.71
C ILE A 30 -2.13 12.20 8.32
N ARG A 31 -3.46 12.32 8.23
CA ARG A 31 -4.18 12.56 6.96
C ARG A 31 -3.77 13.86 6.28
N GLN A 32 -3.51 14.90 7.06
CA GLN A 32 -3.04 16.20 6.58
C GLN A 32 -1.53 16.23 6.27
N LYS A 33 -0.81 15.11 6.44
CA LYS A 33 0.64 14.99 6.30
C LYS A 33 1.44 15.85 7.31
N ASN A 34 0.81 16.27 8.41
CA ASN A 34 1.45 16.98 9.51
C ASN A 34 2.09 16.00 10.49
N PHE A 35 3.07 15.22 10.00
CA PHE A 35 3.63 14.09 10.73
C PHE A 35 4.40 14.49 11.99
N SER A 36 5.11 15.63 11.96
CA SER A 36 5.85 16.13 13.14
C SER A 36 4.89 16.43 14.31
N GLU A 37 3.80 17.16 14.04
CA GLU A 37 2.78 17.48 15.04
C GLU A 37 2.06 16.21 15.54
N ALA A 38 1.83 15.23 14.65
CA ALA A 38 1.27 13.95 15.03
C ALA A 38 2.17 13.20 16.02
N LEU A 39 3.49 13.22 15.81
CA LEU A 39 4.46 12.58 16.71
C LEU A 39 4.56 13.30 18.06
N GLU A 40 4.51 14.63 18.07
CA GLU A 40 4.47 15.41 19.32
C GLU A 40 3.24 15.04 20.17
N LEU A 41 2.06 14.94 19.53
CA LEU A 41 0.84 14.54 20.21
C LEU A 41 0.91 13.09 20.71
N ILE A 42 1.45 12.16 19.91
CA ILE A 42 1.66 10.76 20.33
C ILE A 42 2.58 10.68 21.55
N ASN A 43 3.69 11.41 21.56
CA ASN A 43 4.63 11.42 22.69
C ASN A 43 3.99 11.99 23.96
N SER A 44 3.00 12.88 23.84
CA SER A 44 2.24 13.36 25.00
C SER A 44 1.41 12.25 25.66
N PHE A 45 1.00 11.22 24.91
CA PHE A 45 0.29 10.06 25.44
C PHE A 45 1.20 9.09 26.20
N GLU A 46 2.49 9.02 25.85
CA GLU A 46 3.48 8.15 26.52
C GLU A 46 3.76 8.57 27.97
N GLY A 47 3.34 9.78 28.37
CA GLY A 47 3.43 10.27 29.75
C GLY A 47 2.34 9.75 30.69
N PHE A 48 1.36 9.00 30.18
CA PHE A 48 0.27 8.41 30.96
C PHE A 48 0.45 6.89 31.10
N SER A 49 0.12 6.32 32.27
CA SER A 49 0.04 4.85 32.42
C SER A 49 -1.17 4.35 31.65
N ILE A 50 -0.94 3.84 30.44
CA ILE A 50 -1.98 3.21 29.63
C ILE A 50 -1.95 1.72 29.94
N ASP A 51 -2.82 1.29 30.86
CA ASP A 51 -2.90 -0.10 31.29
C ASP A 51 -3.54 -1.01 30.21
N ASP A 52 -4.23 -0.43 29.21
CA ASP A 52 -4.81 -1.19 28.11
C ASP A 52 -3.80 -1.52 27.00
N SER A 53 -3.55 -2.83 26.84
CA SER A 53 -2.68 -3.37 25.81
C SER A 53 -3.17 -3.07 24.38
N LEU A 54 -4.48 -2.87 24.16
CA LEU A 54 -5.02 -2.56 22.84
C LEU A 54 -4.81 -1.08 22.49
N THR A 55 -5.11 -0.15 23.39
CA THR A 55 -4.80 1.28 23.22
C THR A 55 -3.31 1.49 22.95
N GLN A 56 -2.41 0.82 23.68
CA GLN A 56 -0.96 0.93 23.42
C GLN A 56 -0.58 0.43 22.01
N LYS A 57 -1.17 -0.69 21.54
CA LYS A 57 -0.97 -1.17 20.16
C LYS A 57 -1.47 -0.17 19.13
N ARG A 58 -2.62 0.50 19.37
CA ARG A 58 -3.19 1.51 18.48
C ARG A 58 -2.32 2.76 18.40
N ILE A 59 -1.75 3.21 19.52
CA ILE A 59 -0.80 4.32 19.58
C ILE A 59 0.48 3.96 18.83
N ASN A 60 1.07 2.79 19.11
CA ASN A 60 2.29 2.33 18.44
C ASN A 60 2.10 2.22 16.93
N HIS A 61 0.94 1.75 16.46
CA HIS A 61 0.62 1.70 15.04
C HIS A 61 0.65 3.10 14.40
N ARG A 62 0.03 4.10 15.05
CA ARG A 62 0.01 5.50 14.56
C ARG A 62 1.38 6.16 14.62
N LYS A 63 2.19 5.83 15.63
CA LYS A 63 3.59 6.25 15.72
C LYS A 63 4.36 5.77 14.49
N VAL A 64 4.22 4.49 14.13
CA VAL A 64 4.84 3.94 12.92
C VAL A 64 4.32 4.63 11.66
N LEU A 65 3.02 4.90 11.54
CA LEU A 65 2.48 5.63 10.38
C LEU A 65 3.07 7.04 10.25
N ALA A 66 3.14 7.80 11.35
CA ALA A 66 3.67 9.16 11.36
C ALA A 66 5.19 9.19 11.10
N GLU A 67 5.96 8.30 11.76
CA GLU A 67 7.41 8.16 11.52
C GLU A 67 7.71 7.80 10.06
N LYS A 68 6.95 6.87 9.47
CA LYS A 68 7.05 6.53 8.05
C LYS A 68 6.69 7.73 7.17
N GLY A 69 5.57 8.38 7.44
CA GLY A 69 5.12 9.55 6.70
C GLY A 69 6.22 10.61 6.64
N GLN A 70 6.78 10.98 7.79
CA GLN A 70 7.88 11.95 7.87
C GLN A 70 9.13 11.48 7.11
N LEU A 71 9.48 10.20 7.24
CA LEU A 71 10.70 9.64 6.64
C LEU A 71 10.63 9.61 5.10
N PHE A 72 9.46 9.36 4.55
CA PHE A 72 9.27 9.17 3.10
C PHE A 72 8.67 10.39 2.39
N LEU A 73 8.13 11.39 3.10
CA LEU A 73 7.49 12.58 2.50
C LEU A 73 8.41 13.32 1.52
N GLU A 74 9.68 13.52 1.89
CA GLU A 74 10.66 14.21 1.05
C GLU A 74 11.06 13.43 -0.21
N LEU A 75 10.82 12.11 -0.26
CA LEU A 75 11.17 11.33 -1.43
C LEU A 75 10.25 11.65 -2.62
N ASP A 76 8.97 11.90 -2.38
CA ASP A 76 8.01 12.11 -3.46
C ASP A 76 8.30 13.39 -4.25
N SER A 77 8.69 14.49 -3.58
CA SER A 77 9.11 15.71 -4.28
C SER A 77 10.38 15.49 -5.10
N VAL A 78 11.38 14.81 -4.54
CA VAL A 78 12.64 14.52 -5.26
C VAL A 78 12.40 13.54 -6.42
N PHE A 79 11.43 12.63 -6.31
CA PHE A 79 11.02 11.77 -7.44
C PHE A 79 10.44 12.58 -8.59
N LEU A 80 9.63 13.61 -8.31
CA LEU A 80 9.07 14.51 -9.33
C LEU A 80 10.16 15.36 -10.01
N GLU A 81 11.17 15.80 -9.26
CA GLU A 81 12.34 16.50 -9.80
C GLU A 81 13.22 15.60 -10.70
N GLY A 82 13.13 14.28 -10.54
CA GLY A 82 13.98 13.32 -11.25
C GLY A 82 15.45 13.34 -10.81
N ASP A 83 15.80 14.02 -9.71
CA ASP A 83 17.17 14.11 -9.21
C ASP A 83 17.63 12.78 -8.61
N THR A 84 18.21 11.94 -9.47
CA THR A 84 18.67 10.61 -9.08
C THR A 84 19.83 10.60 -8.08
N VAL A 85 20.56 11.71 -7.92
CA VAL A 85 21.65 11.82 -6.92
C VAL A 85 21.04 12.06 -5.55
N LYS A 86 20.15 13.05 -5.41
CA LYS A 86 19.41 13.28 -4.16
C LYS A 86 18.59 12.06 -3.76
N LEU A 87 17.92 11.38 -4.70
CA LEU A 87 17.19 10.14 -4.40
C LEU A 87 18.09 9.07 -3.79
N LYS A 88 19.29 8.87 -4.37
CA LYS A 88 20.26 7.89 -3.84
C LYS A 88 20.69 8.25 -2.42
N ILE A 89 21.00 9.52 -2.17
CA ILE A 89 21.41 10.01 -0.84
C ILE A 89 20.28 9.78 0.18
N ASN A 90 19.04 10.17 -0.16
CA ASN A 90 17.89 9.97 0.72
C ASN A 90 17.60 8.49 0.98
N LEU A 91 17.67 7.63 -0.03
CA LEU A 91 17.50 6.19 0.17
C LEU A 91 18.59 5.59 1.09
N ILE A 92 19.83 6.08 1.02
CA ILE A 92 20.90 5.66 1.94
C ILE A 92 20.60 6.13 3.37
N ARG A 93 20.19 7.40 3.54
CA ARG A 93 19.79 7.96 4.83
C ARG A 93 18.66 7.14 5.47
N ILE A 94 17.60 6.88 4.71
CA ILE A 94 16.44 6.08 5.14
C ILE A 94 16.86 4.66 5.53
N LYS A 95 17.71 4.01 4.72
CA LYS A 95 18.22 2.67 5.04
C LYS A 95 18.95 2.64 6.38
N ASN A 96 19.76 3.66 6.68
CA ASN A 96 20.50 3.74 7.93
C ASN A 96 19.56 3.96 9.13
N ILE A 97 18.53 4.79 8.98
CA ILE A 97 17.49 5.00 10.00
C ILE A 97 16.70 3.70 10.25
N ILE A 98 16.35 2.95 9.21
CA ILE A 98 15.64 1.67 9.39
C ILE A 98 16.54 0.66 10.11
N LYS A 99 17.83 0.60 9.77
CA LYS A 99 18.80 -0.29 10.42
C LYS A 99 19.04 0.01 11.90
N SER A 100 18.85 1.25 12.35
CA SER A 100 18.98 1.61 13.76
C SER A 100 17.73 1.29 14.58
N LYS A 101 16.61 0.89 13.95
CA LYS A 101 15.41 0.43 14.64
C LYS A 101 15.57 -1.04 15.05
N ASP A 102 14.87 -1.43 16.11
CA ASP A 102 14.70 -2.84 16.46
C ASP A 102 14.14 -3.65 15.28
N THR A 103 14.50 -4.94 15.20
CA THR A 103 14.15 -5.82 14.08
C THR A 103 12.63 -5.89 13.85
N LEU A 104 11.83 -5.95 14.92
CA LEU A 104 10.37 -6.03 14.81
C LEU A 104 9.77 -4.70 14.37
N ALA A 105 10.35 -3.58 14.78
CA ALA A 105 9.92 -2.26 14.35
C ALA A 105 10.32 -1.98 12.89
N ALA A 106 11.55 -2.33 12.50
CA ALA A 106 12.12 -2.10 11.18
C ALA A 106 11.30 -2.75 10.05
N ARG A 107 10.67 -3.90 10.33
CA ARG A 107 9.85 -4.64 9.34
C ARG A 107 8.74 -3.80 8.69
N TRP A 108 8.19 -2.84 9.42
CA TRP A 108 7.08 -1.99 8.96
C TRP A 108 7.50 -0.88 7.99
N TYR A 109 8.81 -0.65 7.84
CA TYR A 109 9.39 0.36 6.96
C TYR A 109 9.89 -0.23 5.64
N TYR A 110 10.17 -1.53 5.60
CA TYR A 110 10.83 -2.15 4.45
C TYR A 110 9.94 -2.20 3.21
N PHE A 111 8.62 -2.31 3.34
CA PHE A 111 7.71 -2.22 2.20
C PHE A 111 7.93 -0.91 1.42
N ASP A 112 7.78 0.24 2.08
CA ASP A 112 7.93 1.56 1.47
C ASP A 112 9.36 1.80 0.99
N PHE A 113 10.36 1.35 1.75
CA PHE A 113 11.76 1.44 1.34
C PHE A 113 12.02 0.72 0.01
N PHE A 114 11.57 -0.54 -0.12
CA PHE A 114 11.76 -1.30 -1.34
C PHE A 114 10.89 -0.78 -2.49
N LYS A 115 9.66 -0.32 -2.22
CA LYS A 115 8.81 0.39 -3.19
C LYS A 115 9.51 1.64 -3.75
N SER A 116 10.09 2.48 -2.90
CA SER A 116 10.88 3.65 -3.33
C SER A 116 12.14 3.26 -4.09
N LYS A 117 12.86 2.19 -3.67
CA LYS A 117 14.00 1.69 -4.46
C LYS A 117 13.59 1.20 -5.83
N ALA A 118 12.45 0.51 -5.96
CA ALA A 118 11.95 0.06 -7.24
C ALA A 118 11.67 1.26 -8.17
N ARG A 119 11.01 2.32 -7.68
CA ARG A 119 10.82 3.58 -8.43
C ARG A 119 12.15 4.20 -8.87
N TYR A 120 13.14 4.26 -7.97
CA TYR A 120 14.48 4.74 -8.29
C TYR A 120 15.16 3.90 -9.39
N LYS A 121 15.00 2.57 -9.36
CA LYS A 121 15.53 1.68 -10.40
C LYS A 121 14.88 1.92 -11.75
N LEU A 122 13.56 2.14 -11.77
CA LEU A 122 12.84 2.48 -12.99
C LEU A 122 13.33 3.81 -13.60
N LEU A 123 13.59 4.83 -12.79
CA LEU A 123 14.20 6.11 -13.26
C LEU A 123 15.60 5.94 -13.85
N LYS A 124 16.31 4.87 -13.48
CA LYS A 124 17.61 4.50 -14.05
C LYS A 124 17.49 3.54 -15.24
N SER A 125 16.27 3.26 -15.70
CA SER A 125 15.97 2.24 -16.71
C SER A 125 16.44 0.84 -16.32
N ASP A 126 16.67 0.58 -15.03
CA ASP A 126 17.11 -0.71 -14.50
C ASP A 126 15.88 -1.57 -14.17
N THR A 127 15.37 -2.24 -15.20
CA THR A 127 14.15 -3.07 -15.09
C THR A 127 14.35 -4.28 -14.17
N SER A 128 15.51 -4.94 -14.25
CA SER A 128 15.84 -6.07 -13.38
C SER A 128 15.93 -5.64 -11.91
N GLY A 129 16.54 -4.49 -11.66
CA GLY A 129 16.55 -3.86 -10.34
C GLY A 129 15.16 -3.45 -9.87
N TRP A 130 14.30 -2.95 -10.75
CA TRP A 130 12.92 -2.62 -10.43
C TRP A 130 12.17 -3.88 -9.94
N LEU A 131 12.12 -4.95 -10.74
CA LEU A 131 11.48 -6.22 -10.37
C LEU A 131 12.01 -6.78 -9.04
N PHE A 132 13.34 -6.85 -8.88
CA PHE A 132 13.95 -7.35 -7.64
C PHE A 132 13.48 -6.58 -6.39
N ASN A 133 13.34 -5.26 -6.49
CA ASN A 133 12.88 -4.46 -5.35
C ASN A 133 11.36 -4.58 -5.16
N ILE A 134 10.56 -4.83 -6.21
CA ILE A 134 9.14 -5.17 -6.04
C ILE A 134 8.96 -6.48 -5.28
N ASP A 135 9.67 -7.55 -5.68
CA ASP A 135 9.65 -8.85 -5.00
C ASP A 135 10.01 -8.71 -3.50
N LYS A 136 11.01 -7.88 -3.21
CA LYS A 136 11.37 -7.56 -1.83
C LYS A 136 10.26 -6.79 -1.13
N ALA A 137 9.67 -5.76 -1.76
CA ALA A 137 8.61 -4.96 -1.13
C ALA A 137 7.42 -5.82 -0.71
N VAL A 138 6.89 -6.64 -1.61
CA VAL A 138 5.68 -7.45 -1.36
C VAL A 138 5.86 -8.50 -0.25
N SER A 139 7.11 -8.89 0.07
CA SER A 139 7.44 -9.77 1.20
C SER A 139 7.30 -9.10 2.59
N PHE A 140 7.21 -7.77 2.66
CA PHE A 140 7.05 -7.02 3.90
C PHE A 140 5.61 -6.51 4.07
N PRO A 141 5.15 -6.25 5.31
CA PRO A 141 3.81 -5.69 5.54
C PRO A 141 3.70 -4.26 5.02
N SER A 142 2.56 -3.92 4.41
CA SER A 142 2.18 -2.56 4.03
C SER A 142 1.15 -2.02 5.02
N SER A 143 1.17 -0.71 5.25
CA SER A 143 0.11 0.00 5.98
C SER A 143 -1.07 0.40 5.09
N GLU A 144 -0.86 0.44 3.78
CA GLU A 144 -1.89 0.76 2.79
C GLU A 144 -2.56 -0.53 2.31
N VAL A 145 -3.89 -0.58 2.41
CA VAL A 145 -4.74 -1.75 2.07
C VAL A 145 -4.42 -2.29 0.68
N ASN A 146 -4.20 -1.39 -0.28
CA ASN A 146 -4.16 -1.68 -1.70
C ASN A 146 -2.76 -1.63 -2.32
N ALA A 147 -1.73 -1.26 -1.55
CA ALA A 147 -0.42 -1.01 -2.13
C ALA A 147 0.28 -2.27 -2.66
N LYS A 148 0.02 -3.44 -2.09
CA LYS A 148 0.61 -4.70 -2.59
C LYS A 148 -0.02 -5.14 -3.89
N SER A 149 -1.35 -5.10 -3.96
CA SER A 149 -2.08 -5.49 -5.16
C SER A 149 -1.76 -4.56 -6.33
N ASP A 150 -1.57 -3.27 -6.09
CA ASP A 150 -1.09 -2.34 -7.13
C ASP A 150 0.27 -2.76 -7.70
N LEU A 151 1.24 -3.09 -6.84
CA LEU A 151 2.56 -3.57 -7.31
C LEU A 151 2.46 -4.90 -8.08
N PHE A 152 1.59 -5.81 -7.63
CA PHE A 152 1.34 -7.06 -8.33
C PHE A 152 0.75 -6.84 -9.73
N ILE A 153 -0.19 -5.91 -9.87
CA ILE A 153 -0.78 -5.53 -11.16
C ILE A 153 0.27 -4.91 -12.10
N ASP A 154 1.11 -4.00 -11.59
CA ASP A 154 2.16 -3.36 -12.40
C ASP A 154 3.13 -4.41 -12.99
N VAL A 155 3.51 -5.41 -12.18
CA VAL A 155 4.37 -6.52 -12.63
C VAL A 155 3.63 -7.44 -13.61
N ALA A 156 2.33 -7.69 -13.40
CA ALA A 156 1.52 -8.46 -14.33
C ALA A 156 1.51 -7.80 -15.73
N PHE A 157 1.23 -6.49 -15.81
CA PHE A 157 1.28 -5.75 -17.07
C PHE A 157 2.66 -5.80 -17.72
N TYR A 158 3.73 -5.65 -16.95
CA TYR A 158 5.09 -5.75 -17.46
C TYR A 158 5.35 -7.10 -18.17
N TYR A 159 4.97 -8.22 -17.54
CA TYR A 159 5.15 -9.53 -18.16
C TYR A 159 4.24 -9.74 -19.37
N ALA A 160 2.99 -9.24 -19.33
CA ALA A 160 2.06 -9.28 -20.46
C ALA A 160 2.63 -8.56 -21.69
N GLN A 161 3.20 -7.36 -21.51
CA GLN A 161 3.87 -6.60 -22.58
C GLN A 161 5.09 -7.32 -23.19
N LYS A 162 5.64 -8.31 -22.48
CA LYS A 162 6.74 -9.17 -22.96
C LYS A 162 6.24 -10.51 -23.52
N ASN A 163 4.93 -10.66 -23.72
CA ASN A 163 4.27 -11.90 -24.13
C ASN A 163 4.51 -13.08 -23.17
N LYS A 164 4.86 -12.79 -21.91
CA LYS A 164 5.07 -13.78 -20.83
C LYS A 164 3.78 -13.95 -20.03
N PHE A 165 2.76 -14.47 -20.70
CA PHE A 165 1.39 -14.48 -20.19
C PHE A 165 1.17 -15.42 -19.00
N VAL A 166 1.97 -16.49 -18.86
CA VAL A 166 1.92 -17.38 -17.69
C VAL A 166 2.39 -16.64 -16.44
N GLU A 167 3.54 -15.96 -16.51
CA GLU A 167 4.05 -15.14 -15.42
C GLU A 167 3.12 -13.96 -15.13
N ALA A 168 2.63 -13.28 -16.17
CA ALA A 168 1.68 -12.17 -16.03
C ALA A 168 0.42 -12.58 -15.26
N ARG A 169 -0.16 -13.75 -15.61
CA ARG A 169 -1.31 -14.33 -14.91
C ARG A 169 -0.99 -14.63 -13.45
N ALA A 170 0.15 -15.27 -13.16
CA ALA A 170 0.53 -15.59 -11.79
C ALA A 170 0.64 -14.34 -10.89
N TRP A 171 1.16 -13.23 -11.43
CA TRP A 171 1.22 -11.94 -10.74
C TRP A 171 -0.16 -11.31 -10.55
N LEU A 172 -1.03 -11.39 -11.56
CA LEU A 172 -2.40 -10.89 -11.44
C LEU A 172 -3.22 -11.70 -10.42
N ASP A 173 -3.05 -13.02 -10.39
CA ASP A 173 -3.69 -13.89 -9.39
C ASP A 173 -3.28 -13.47 -7.96
N ASN A 174 -2.00 -13.12 -7.76
CA ASN A 174 -1.52 -12.58 -6.48
C ASN A 174 -2.16 -11.23 -6.13
N ALA A 175 -2.35 -10.35 -7.12
CA ALA A 175 -3.06 -9.08 -6.93
C ALA A 175 -4.48 -9.30 -6.44
N ILE A 176 -5.24 -10.13 -7.15
CA ILE A 176 -6.66 -10.38 -6.90
C ILE A 176 -6.87 -11.03 -5.53
N ARG A 177 -6.00 -11.99 -5.14
CA ARG A 177 -5.99 -12.57 -3.78
C ARG A 177 -5.69 -11.56 -2.68
N SER A 178 -5.04 -10.45 -3.02
CA SER A 178 -4.67 -9.38 -2.08
C SER A 178 -5.72 -8.27 -1.98
N PHE A 179 -6.74 -8.24 -2.84
CA PHE A 179 -7.86 -7.31 -2.69
C PHE A 179 -8.58 -7.51 -1.35
N HIS A 180 -9.32 -6.48 -0.92
CA HIS A 180 -10.09 -6.59 0.31
C HIS A 180 -11.11 -7.73 0.20
N ILE A 181 -11.53 -8.28 1.34
CA ILE A 181 -12.55 -9.33 1.36
C ILE A 181 -13.87 -8.61 1.67
N ASN A 182 -14.44 -7.98 0.66
CA ASN A 182 -15.85 -7.65 0.68
C ASN A 182 -16.62 -8.67 -0.18
N GLU A 183 -17.94 -8.73 0.00
CA GLU A 183 -18.81 -9.68 -0.73
C GLU A 183 -18.67 -9.52 -2.26
N LYS A 184 -18.45 -8.29 -2.73
CA LYS A 184 -18.32 -7.95 -4.16
C LYS A 184 -17.00 -8.45 -4.74
N ASP A 185 -15.89 -8.25 -4.03
CA ASP A 185 -14.57 -8.76 -4.40
C ASP A 185 -14.57 -10.28 -4.50
N THR A 186 -15.39 -10.94 -3.69
CA THR A 186 -15.59 -12.40 -3.75
C THR A 186 -16.27 -12.80 -5.06
N ILE A 187 -17.33 -12.10 -5.46
CA ILE A 187 -18.01 -12.36 -6.75
C ILE A 187 -17.06 -12.14 -7.93
N PHE A 188 -16.28 -11.04 -7.94
CA PHE A 188 -15.34 -10.78 -9.03
C PHE A 188 -14.17 -11.76 -9.06
N ARG A 189 -13.71 -12.24 -7.89
CA ARG A 189 -12.75 -13.35 -7.81
C ARG A 189 -13.30 -14.62 -8.45
N ASP A 190 -14.58 -14.92 -8.25
CA ASP A 190 -15.23 -16.08 -8.83
C ASP A 190 -15.40 -15.94 -10.35
N ILE A 191 -15.82 -14.76 -10.84
CA ILE A 191 -15.90 -14.45 -12.28
C ILE A 191 -14.51 -14.61 -12.91
N PHE A 192 -13.48 -13.99 -12.33
CA PHE A 192 -12.11 -14.07 -12.82
C PHE A 192 -11.60 -15.51 -12.82
N SER A 193 -11.83 -16.26 -11.75
CA SER A 193 -11.47 -17.67 -11.65
C SER A 193 -12.13 -18.49 -12.76
N HIS A 194 -13.43 -18.29 -13.02
CA HIS A 194 -14.12 -18.99 -14.10
C HIS A 194 -13.58 -18.61 -15.48
N TYR A 195 -13.34 -17.32 -15.72
CA TYR A 195 -12.79 -16.83 -16.97
C TYR A 195 -11.39 -17.41 -17.25
N MET A 196 -10.50 -17.34 -16.27
CA MET A 196 -9.13 -17.83 -16.42
C MET A 196 -9.02 -19.35 -16.54
N ASN A 197 -10.07 -20.09 -16.19
CA ASN A 197 -10.17 -21.55 -16.33
C ASN A 197 -11.02 -21.98 -17.54
N GLY A 198 -11.27 -21.09 -18.50
CA GLY A 198 -12.00 -21.43 -19.73
C GLY A 198 -13.52 -21.58 -19.56
N LYS A 199 -14.08 -21.33 -18.37
CA LYS A 199 -15.51 -21.50 -18.06
C LYS A 199 -16.30 -20.23 -18.39
N PHE A 200 -16.21 -19.76 -19.63
CA PHE A 200 -16.76 -18.46 -20.06
C PHE A 200 -18.25 -18.31 -19.80
N ASN A 201 -19.06 -19.31 -20.13
CA ASN A 201 -20.52 -19.26 -19.89
C ASN A 201 -20.86 -19.08 -18.40
N LYS A 202 -20.04 -19.65 -17.51
CA LYS A 202 -20.25 -19.51 -16.06
C LYS A 202 -19.78 -18.14 -15.57
N ALA A 203 -18.66 -17.64 -16.08
CA ALA A 203 -18.20 -16.28 -15.79
C ALA A 203 -19.24 -15.23 -16.25
N ASP A 204 -19.80 -15.40 -17.45
CA ASP A 204 -20.80 -14.52 -18.06
C ASP A 204 -22.14 -14.56 -17.30
N SER A 205 -22.61 -15.75 -16.93
CA SER A 205 -23.83 -15.91 -16.10
C SER A 205 -23.69 -15.18 -14.76
N ILE A 206 -22.55 -15.27 -14.09
CA ILE A 206 -22.34 -14.58 -12.81
C ILE A 206 -22.23 -13.07 -13.03
N LEU A 207 -21.53 -12.65 -14.10
CA LEU A 207 -21.37 -11.23 -14.42
C LEU A 207 -22.72 -10.55 -14.72
N THR A 208 -23.61 -11.22 -15.44
CA THR A 208 -24.96 -10.71 -15.78
C THR A 208 -25.89 -10.59 -14.56
N GLU A 209 -25.62 -11.33 -13.49
CA GLU A 209 -26.35 -11.23 -12.21
C GLU A 209 -25.88 -10.03 -11.35
N VAL A 210 -24.74 -9.41 -11.67
CA VAL A 210 -24.23 -8.22 -10.97
C VAL A 210 -24.88 -6.96 -11.53
N VAL A 211 -26.00 -6.56 -10.92
CA VAL A 211 -26.71 -5.30 -11.24
C VAL A 211 -26.09 -4.15 -10.45
N ASP A 212 -25.73 -3.05 -11.14
CA ASP A 212 -25.15 -1.81 -10.60
C ASP A 212 -23.83 -1.97 -9.84
N PHE A 213 -22.71 -1.89 -10.58
CA PHE A 213 -21.40 -1.75 -9.99
C PHE A 213 -20.65 -0.53 -10.55
N THR A 214 -20.27 0.38 -9.65
CA THR A 214 -19.21 1.35 -9.94
C THR A 214 -17.89 0.63 -9.77
N GLU A 215 -17.16 0.39 -10.86
CA GLU A 215 -15.89 -0.32 -10.79
C GLU A 215 -14.89 0.42 -9.88
N GLU A 216 -14.47 -0.24 -8.80
CA GLU A 216 -13.37 0.27 -7.98
C GLU A 216 -12.09 0.36 -8.84
N PRO A 217 -11.17 1.31 -8.56
CA PRO A 217 -9.98 1.53 -9.39
C PRO A 217 -9.12 0.30 -9.64
N GLN A 218 -9.10 -0.66 -8.71
CA GLN A 218 -8.34 -1.91 -8.86
C GLN A 218 -8.97 -2.85 -9.90
N TRP A 219 -10.29 -2.98 -9.90
CA TRP A 219 -11.01 -3.81 -10.87
C TRP A 219 -10.93 -3.22 -12.29
N GLN A 220 -10.91 -1.89 -12.42
CA GLN A 220 -10.63 -1.22 -13.70
C GLN A 220 -9.24 -1.60 -14.26
N LYS A 221 -8.23 -1.72 -13.39
CA LYS A 221 -6.90 -2.17 -13.81
C LYS A 221 -6.90 -3.66 -14.21
N VAL A 222 -7.63 -4.52 -13.47
CA VAL A 222 -7.78 -5.94 -13.83
C VAL A 222 -8.49 -6.08 -15.18
N GLN A 223 -9.56 -5.32 -15.43
CA GLN A 223 -10.25 -5.30 -16.71
C GLN A 223 -9.33 -4.84 -17.83
N SER A 224 -8.56 -3.76 -17.60
CA SER A 224 -7.55 -3.28 -18.55
C SER A 224 -6.50 -4.35 -18.87
N PHE A 225 -6.09 -5.14 -17.88
CA PHE A 225 -5.19 -6.27 -18.11
C PHE A 225 -5.87 -7.35 -18.94
N LEU A 226 -7.11 -7.72 -18.62
CA LEU A 226 -7.86 -8.76 -19.34
C LEU A 226 -8.11 -8.37 -20.80
N ASN A 227 -8.35 -7.09 -21.08
CA ASN A 227 -8.46 -6.55 -22.44
C ASN A 227 -7.13 -6.70 -23.18
N LEU A 228 -6.02 -6.23 -22.59
CA LEU A 228 -4.68 -6.41 -23.17
C LEU A 228 -4.36 -7.90 -23.43
N TYR A 229 -4.69 -8.76 -22.47
CA TYR A 229 -4.51 -10.20 -22.53
C TYR A 229 -5.33 -10.83 -23.68
N SER A 230 -6.60 -10.45 -23.80
CA SER A 230 -7.47 -10.88 -24.89
C SER A 230 -6.90 -10.44 -26.23
N ASP A 231 -6.62 -9.15 -26.41
CA ASP A 231 -6.20 -8.58 -27.69
C ASP A 231 -4.86 -9.13 -28.17
N SER A 232 -3.98 -9.52 -27.24
CA SER A 232 -2.63 -10.00 -27.57
C SER A 232 -2.54 -11.51 -27.83
N LEU A 233 -3.56 -12.29 -27.47
CA LEU A 233 -3.53 -13.75 -27.60
C LEU A 233 -4.35 -14.23 -28.80
N THR A 234 -3.69 -14.97 -29.69
CA THR A 234 -4.38 -15.77 -30.72
C THR A 234 -5.27 -16.84 -30.07
N MET A 235 -6.29 -17.31 -30.79
CA MET A 235 -7.14 -18.41 -30.30
C MET A 235 -6.35 -19.66 -29.90
N GLU A 236 -5.29 -19.98 -30.63
CA GLU A 236 -4.40 -21.10 -30.31
C GLU A 236 -3.63 -20.88 -28.99
N ASN A 237 -3.10 -19.67 -28.79
CA ASN A 237 -2.41 -19.34 -27.54
C ASN A 237 -3.37 -19.32 -26.34
N ARG A 238 -4.62 -18.89 -26.55
CA ARG A 238 -5.68 -18.96 -25.53
C ARG A 238 -5.94 -20.41 -25.11
N PHE A 239 -6.07 -21.33 -26.08
CA PHE A 239 -6.25 -22.76 -25.81
C PHE A 239 -5.07 -23.41 -25.06
N ARG A 240 -3.83 -22.99 -25.32
CA ARG A 240 -2.64 -23.53 -24.61
C ARG A 240 -2.52 -23.06 -23.15
N LEU A 241 -3.22 -22.00 -22.78
CA LEU A 241 -3.21 -21.41 -21.44
C LEU A 241 -4.37 -21.90 -20.55
N TRP A 242 -5.26 -22.74 -21.10
CA TRP A 242 -6.38 -23.41 -20.42
C TRP A 242 -6.14 -24.90 -20.35
#